data_AF-A0A552FJ11-F1
#
_entry.id   AF-A0A552FJ11-F1
#
_cell.length_a   1.000
_cell.length_b   1.000
_cell.length_c   1.000
_cell.angle_alpha   90.00
_cell.angle_beta   90.00
_cell.angle_gamma   90.00
#
_symmetry.space_group_name_H-M   'P 1'
#
loop_
_entity.id
_entity.type
_entity.pdbx_description
1 polymer ?
#
loop_
_entity_poly.entity_id
_entity_poly.type
_entity_poly.pdbx_seq_one_letter_code
_entity_poly.pdbx_strand_id
1 'polypeptide(L)'
;MTTTLTDYKYIAIDHRGVPIIAGFTLKVIDLVMAQIAYGWTPAEIHINHRDLSMSQIHSALAYYWEHREELDQAIQADLEFAQKMREKAGDSPFVTRLKAQAIK
;
A
#
# COMPACT_ATOMS: atom_id res chain seq x y z
N MET A 1 -19.70 -6.86 -34.50
CA MET A 1 -18.28 -6.54 -34.24
C MET A 1 -17.87 -7.31 -33.00
N THR A 2 -16.72 -7.99 -33.01
CA THR A 2 -16.24 -8.75 -31.85
C THR A 2 -15.32 -7.87 -31.03
N THR A 3 -15.66 -7.65 -29.76
CA THR A 3 -14.83 -6.91 -28.81
C THR A 3 -14.17 -7.89 -27.86
N THR A 4 -12.90 -7.66 -27.54
CA THR A 4 -12.17 -8.41 -26.50
C THR A 4 -11.77 -7.41 -25.42
N LEU A 5 -12.16 -7.68 -24.18
CA LEU A 5 -11.73 -6.88 -23.03
C LEU A 5 -10.28 -7.23 -22.69
N THR A 6 -9.55 -6.23 -22.23
CA THR A 6 -8.21 -6.42 -21.67
C THR A 6 -8.31 -6.39 -20.16
N ASP A 7 -7.60 -7.27 -19.49
CA ASP A 7 -7.41 -7.22 -18.04
C ASP A 7 -6.42 -6.10 -17.65
N TYR A 8 -6.09 -6.07 -16.36
CA TYR A 8 -5.05 -5.23 -15.77
C TYR A 8 -3.65 -5.61 -16.23
N LYS A 9 -3.24 -5.10 -17.38
CA LYS A 9 -1.97 -5.42 -18.06
C LYS A 9 -0.74 -5.48 -17.15
N TYR A 10 -0.70 -4.68 -16.09
CA TYR A 10 0.45 -4.56 -15.20
C TYR A 10 0.23 -5.05 -13.77
N ILE A 11 -0.84 -5.82 -13.52
CA ILE A 11 -1.11 -6.41 -12.21
C ILE A 11 -0.90 -7.92 -12.28
N ALA A 12 -0.15 -8.43 -11.31
CA ALA A 12 0.11 -9.84 -11.14
C ALA A 12 -0.31 -10.26 -9.73
N ILE A 13 -0.66 -11.54 -9.58
CA ILE A 13 -0.92 -12.14 -8.27
C ILE A 13 0.34 -12.89 -7.85
N ASP A 14 0.90 -12.56 -6.67
CA ASP A 14 2.07 -13.26 -6.14
C ASP A 14 1.73 -14.68 -5.65
N HIS A 15 2.74 -15.46 -5.26
CA HIS A 15 2.58 -16.84 -4.77
C HIS A 15 1.72 -16.96 -3.50
N ARG A 16 1.36 -15.86 -2.85
CA ARG A 16 0.51 -15.80 -1.65
C ARG A 16 -0.89 -15.27 -1.97
N GLY A 17 -1.21 -15.03 -3.25
CA GLY A 17 -2.51 -14.47 -3.65
C GLY A 17 -2.58 -12.95 -3.55
N VAL A 18 -1.45 -12.24 -3.37
CA VAL A 18 -1.45 -10.79 -3.17
C VAL A 18 -1.30 -10.06 -4.51
N PRO A 19 -2.17 -9.09 -4.85
CA PRO A 19 -2.02 -8.28 -6.04
C PRO A 19 -0.82 -7.33 -5.92
N ILE A 20 0.11 -7.46 -6.87
CA ILE A 20 1.35 -6.69 -6.98
C ILE A 20 1.46 -6.03 -8.35
N ILE A 21 2.26 -4.96 -8.45
CA ILE A 21 2.61 -4.36 -9.72
C ILE A 21 3.65 -5.25 -10.42
N ALA A 22 3.36 -5.70 -11.63
CA ALA A 22 4.23 -6.59 -12.39
C ALA A 22 5.63 -5.97 -12.59
N GLY A 23 6.66 -6.76 -12.28
CA GLY A 23 8.07 -6.32 -12.27
C GLY A 23 8.55 -5.73 -10.95
N PHE A 24 7.66 -5.60 -9.95
CA PHE A 24 7.98 -5.07 -8.62
C PHE A 24 7.48 -6.01 -7.52
N THR A 25 7.99 -5.82 -6.30
CA THR A 25 7.42 -6.42 -5.08
C THR A 25 6.38 -5.52 -4.42
N LEU A 26 6.11 -4.34 -5.00
CA LEU A 26 5.17 -3.37 -4.48
C LEU A 26 3.73 -3.88 -4.67
N LYS A 27 2.98 -3.94 -3.57
CA LYS A 27 1.57 -4.35 -3.61
C LYS A 27 0.69 -3.23 -4.11
N VAL A 28 -0.45 -3.58 -4.71
CA VAL A 28 -1.47 -2.60 -5.11
C VAL A 28 -1.97 -1.81 -3.90
N ILE A 29 -2.23 -2.52 -2.79
CA ILE A 29 -2.71 -1.91 -1.54
C ILE A 29 -1.74 -0.85 -0.99
N ASP A 30 -0.42 -1.10 -1.06
CA ASP A 30 0.59 -0.17 -0.55
C ASP A 30 0.60 1.14 -1.36
N LEU A 31 0.46 1.04 -2.70
CA LEU A 31 0.36 2.20 -3.59
C LEU A 31 -0.89 3.04 -3.27
N VAL A 32 -2.03 2.36 -3.10
CA VAL A 32 -3.32 3.02 -2.81
C VAL A 32 -3.32 3.67 -1.44
N MET A 33 -2.74 3.01 -0.42
CA MET A 33 -2.60 3.60 0.91
C MET A 33 -1.75 4.87 0.87
N ALA A 34 -0.64 4.88 0.13
CA ALA A 34 0.17 6.09 -0.06
C ALA A 34 -0.64 7.19 -0.75
N GLN A 35 -1.41 6.84 -1.79
CA GLN A 35 -2.31 7.77 -2.46
C GLN A 35 -3.31 8.41 -1.49
N ILE A 36 -4.00 7.61 -0.68
CA ILE A 36 -5.03 8.07 0.26
C ILE A 36 -4.40 8.92 1.37
N ALA A 37 -3.27 8.48 1.92
CA ALA A 37 -2.62 9.16 3.04
C ALA A 37 -2.12 10.57 2.67
N TYR A 38 -1.65 10.76 1.44
CA TYR A 38 -1.08 12.03 0.99
C TYR A 38 -1.95 12.80 0.01
N GLY A 39 -3.08 12.25 -0.43
CA GLY A 39 -3.94 12.85 -1.44
C GLY A 39 -3.29 12.95 -2.82
N TRP A 40 -2.33 12.07 -3.13
CA TRP A 40 -1.56 12.16 -4.36
C TRP A 40 -2.40 11.85 -5.60
N THR A 41 -2.19 12.64 -6.64
CA THR A 41 -2.59 12.34 -8.01
C THR A 41 -1.65 11.26 -8.60
N PRO A 42 -2.06 10.56 -9.68
CA PRO A 42 -1.17 9.61 -10.37
C PRO A 42 0.18 10.22 -10.78
N ALA A 43 0.21 11.50 -11.15
CA ALA A 43 1.45 12.21 -11.46
C ALA A 43 2.34 12.40 -10.22
N GLU A 44 1.76 12.74 -9.07
CA GLU A 44 2.51 12.85 -7.82
C GLU A 44 3.00 11.50 -7.31
N ILE A 45 2.21 10.43 -7.49
CA ILE A 45 2.68 9.06 -7.26
C ILE A 45 3.92 8.80 -8.11
N HIS A 46 3.90 9.13 -9.40
CA HIS A 46 5.04 8.91 -10.28
C HIS A 46 6.28 9.72 -9.86
N ILE A 47 6.10 10.97 -9.40
CA ILE A 47 7.22 11.80 -8.90
C ILE A 47 7.91 11.13 -7.70
N ASN A 48 7.13 10.51 -6.80
CA ASN A 48 7.62 9.84 -5.59
C ASN A 48 8.07 8.39 -5.84
N HIS A 49 7.56 7.74 -6.89
CA HIS A 49 7.85 6.36 -7.29
C HIS A 49 8.31 6.31 -8.76
N ARG A 50 9.49 6.91 -9.04
CA ARG A 50 9.98 7.15 -10.41
C ARG A 50 10.18 5.89 -11.26
N ASP A 51 10.39 4.74 -10.61
CA ASP A 51 10.56 3.47 -11.30
C ASP A 51 9.24 2.91 -11.86
N LEU A 52 8.09 3.36 -11.34
CA LEU A 52 6.78 2.98 -11.86
C LEU A 52 6.42 3.82 -13.08
N SER A 53 6.03 3.20 -14.19
CA SER A 53 5.43 3.93 -15.31
C SER A 53 4.01 4.41 -14.98
N MET A 54 3.53 5.45 -15.68
CA MET A 54 2.14 5.91 -15.58
C MET A 54 1.14 4.78 -15.86
N SER A 55 1.42 3.89 -16.81
CA SER A 55 0.55 2.76 -17.15
C SER A 55 0.45 1.74 -16.01
N GLN A 56 1.54 1.50 -15.28
CA GLN A 56 1.55 0.64 -14.08
C GLN A 56 0.73 1.27 -12.96
N ILE A 57 0.92 2.57 -12.70
CA ILE A 57 0.14 3.30 -11.68
C ILE A 57 -1.35 3.23 -12.01
N HIS A 58 -1.74 3.58 -13.24
CA HIS A 58 -3.15 3.55 -13.63
C HIS A 58 -3.75 2.14 -13.62
N SER A 59 -2.97 1.10 -13.95
CA SER A 59 -3.46 -0.28 -13.85
C SER A 59 -3.71 -0.71 -12.40
N ALA A 60 -2.84 -0.30 -11.47
CA ALA A 60 -3.03 -0.57 -10.05
C ALA A 60 -4.25 0.15 -9.49
N LEU A 61 -4.45 1.42 -9.88
CA LEU A 61 -5.64 2.17 -9.48
C LEU A 61 -6.91 1.57 -10.07
N ALA A 62 -6.90 1.15 -11.33
CA ALA A 62 -8.04 0.48 -11.95
C ALA A 62 -8.38 -0.82 -11.20
N TYR A 63 -7.38 -1.66 -10.89
CA TYR A 63 -7.57 -2.88 -10.11
C TYR A 63 -8.18 -2.58 -8.75
N TYR A 64 -7.66 -1.56 -8.05
CA TYR A 64 -8.23 -1.16 -6.77
C TYR A 64 -9.70 -0.78 -6.88
N TRP A 65 -10.10 -0.04 -7.92
CA TRP A 65 -11.49 0.40 -8.05
C TRP A 65 -12.49 -0.74 -8.31
N GLU A 66 -12.12 -1.80 -9.04
CA GLU A 66 -12.98 -2.99 -9.17
C GLU A 66 -12.96 -3.88 -7.90
N HIS A 67 -11.86 -3.88 -7.15
CA HIS A 67 -11.69 -4.71 -5.94
C HIS A 67 -11.79 -3.90 -4.63
N ARG A 68 -12.43 -2.72 -4.69
CA ARG A 68 -12.33 -1.72 -3.62
C ARG A 68 -12.81 -2.23 -2.27
N GLU A 69 -13.95 -2.92 -2.24
CA GLU A 69 -14.52 -3.43 -0.99
C GLU A 69 -13.57 -4.42 -0.28
N GLU A 70 -13.01 -5.36 -1.03
CA GLU A 70 -12.05 -6.35 -0.52
C GLU A 70 -10.78 -5.67 -0.01
N LEU A 71 -10.22 -4.75 -0.80
CA LEU A 71 -8.98 -4.08 -0.45
C LEU A 71 -9.15 -3.08 0.69
N ASP A 72 -10.26 -2.33 0.75
CA ASP A 72 -10.56 -1.43 1.87
C ASP A 72 -10.71 -2.22 3.18
N GLN A 73 -11.32 -3.41 3.15
CA GLN A 73 -11.39 -4.31 4.31
C GLN A 73 -10.00 -4.80 4.73
N ALA A 74 -9.16 -5.18 3.76
CA ALA A 74 -7.78 -5.58 4.04
C ALA A 74 -6.95 -4.44 4.66
N ILE A 75 -7.07 -3.21 4.13
CA ILE A 75 -6.42 -2.01 4.68
C ILE A 75 -6.85 -1.82 6.15
N GLN A 76 -8.16 -1.88 6.42
CA GLN A 76 -8.69 -1.68 7.76
C GLN A 76 -8.19 -2.76 8.73
N ALA A 77 -8.18 -4.03 8.32
CA ALA A 77 -7.68 -5.13 9.13
C ALA A 77 -6.18 -4.96 9.47
N ASP A 78 -5.37 -4.55 8.49
CA ASP A 78 -3.94 -4.30 8.68
C ASP A 78 -3.70 -3.13 9.64
N LEU A 79 -4.46 -2.05 9.53
CA LEU A 79 -4.39 -0.90 10.44
C LEU A 79 -4.77 -1.27 11.88
N GLU A 80 -5.85 -2.02 12.06
CA GLU A 80 -6.28 -2.51 13.37
C GLU A 80 -5.25 -3.44 14.01
N PHE A 81 -4.65 -4.32 13.20
CA PHE A 81 -3.58 -5.20 13.66
C PHE A 81 -2.36 -4.38 14.09
N ALA A 82 -1.92 -3.42 13.27
CA ALA A 82 -0.80 -2.55 13.58
C ALA A 82 -1.04 -1.75 14.88
N GLN A 83 -2.24 -1.23 15.08
CA GLN A 83 -2.61 -0.51 16.30
C GLN A 83 -2.55 -1.42 17.54
N LYS A 84 -3.12 -2.63 17.48
CA LYS A 84 -3.06 -3.62 18.57
C LYS A 84 -1.61 -4.00 18.91
N MET A 85 -0.76 -4.15 17.90
CA MET A 85 0.66 -4.46 18.12
C MET A 85 1.41 -3.29 18.76
N ARG A 86 1.08 -2.05 18.37
CA ARG A 86 1.66 -0.85 18.97
C ARG A 86 1.32 -0.72 20.45
N GLU A 87 0.07 -0.98 20.82
CA GLU A 87 -0.39 -0.96 22.22
C GLU A 87 0.32 -2.03 23.06
N LYS A 88 0.56 -3.22 22.49
CA LYS A 88 1.26 -4.33 23.17
C LYS A 88 2.76 -4.13 23.29
N ALA A 89 3.39 -3.40 22.36
CA ALA A 89 4.85 -3.28 22.30
C ALA A 89 5.46 -2.52 23.50
N GLY A 90 4.69 -1.66 24.17
CA GLY A 90 5.16 -0.85 25.30
C GLY A 90 6.33 0.07 24.91
N ASP A 91 7.00 0.64 25.92
CA ASP A 91 8.24 1.37 25.67
C ASP A 91 9.36 0.40 25.29
N SER A 92 10.14 0.74 24.26
CA SER A 92 11.38 0.01 24.00
C SER A 92 12.38 0.26 25.13
N PRO A 93 13.34 -0.67 25.37
CA PRO A 93 14.39 -0.45 26.38
C PRO A 93 15.16 0.86 26.19
N PHE A 94 15.30 1.31 24.93
CA PHE A 94 15.88 2.61 24.60
C PHE A 94 15.02 3.78 25.10
N VAL A 95 13.71 3.74 24.87
CA VAL A 95 12.76 4.76 25.35
C VAL A 95 12.70 4.77 26.87
N THR A 96 12.67 3.60 27.52
CA THR A 96 12.72 3.50 28.98
C THR A 96 14.00 4.14 29.54
N ARG A 97 15.16 3.85 28.94
CA ARG A 97 16.44 4.47 29.33
C ARG A 97 16.44 5.98 29.12
N LEU A 98 15.90 6.48 28.00
CA LEU A 98 15.84 7.90 27.71
C LEU A 98 14.94 8.65 28.70
N LYS A 99 13.78 8.08 29.06
CA LYS A 99 12.87 8.63 30.09
C LYS A 99 13.55 8.69 31.46
N ALA A 100 14.31 7.66 31.84
CA ALA A 100 15.06 7.62 33.10
C ALA A 100 16.26 8.59 33.13
N GLN A 101 16.81 8.92 31.95
CA GLN A 101 17.96 9.80 31.78
C GLN A 101 17.58 11.26 31.51
N ALA A 102 16.31 11.65 31.64
CA ALA A 102 15.86 13.02 31.36
C ALA A 102 16.80 14.07 32.00
N ILE A 103 17.66 14.64 31.15
CA ILE A 103 18.48 15.82 31.39
C ILE A 103 17.49 16.97 31.49
N LYS A 104 17.52 17.69 32.62
CA LYS A 104 16.80 18.95 32.79
C LYS A 104 17.29 19.99 31.80
#